data_AF-A0A7H8PID6-F1
#
_entry.id   AF-A0A7H8PID6-F1
#
_cell.length_a   1.000
_cell.length_b   1.000
_cell.length_c   1.000
_cell.angle_alpha   90.00
_cell.angle_beta   90.00
_cell.angle_gamma   90.00
#
_symmetry.space_group_name_H-M   'P 1'
#
loop_
_entity.id
_entity.type
_entity.pdbx_description
1 polymer ?
#
loop_
_entity_poly.entity_id
_entity_poly.type
_entity_poly.pdbx_seq_one_letter_code
_entity_poly.pdbx_strand_id
1 'polypeptide(L)'
;MSSKKNNTLGCFGYPAIVLIAFISSSFVCFFIPVRLFTLFIFFLLLFSWLTGKYIEKKPAKYFIPNVILFAAIFYLKNLLFSSDNIHDYQPETSEIVSKEKKVINGDSLFILTHQRKWKDNYGNRFSGDFSIRERDYFASAKAYDNHTSHLQKMHWANLYAYLINTNTPHLDLILQEFEQIQKQKKLTQFEFAEMVVSFVQDIPYSFVFSKQCESPEKYEASIRDILQKCQKCCIGNIPFGIQPPTLFMGNLKGDCDTRTVLIFAILNHFGYEVAILNSNYYKHSILGLHIPAKGKFKPYKGKRYYVWETTSKNFSIGVLPSNFANIKHWNIILTNT
;
A
#
# COMPACT_ATOMS: atom_id res chain seq x y z
N MET A 1 -17.28 66.82 -35.69
CA MET A 1 -16.56 66.36 -34.48
C MET A 1 -17.07 64.98 -34.10
N SER A 2 -16.17 64.00 -34.07
CA SER A 2 -16.47 62.56 -33.99
C SER A 2 -16.93 62.14 -32.60
N SER A 3 -18.06 61.42 -32.55
CA SER A 3 -18.62 60.79 -31.35
C SER A 3 -17.78 59.56 -30.96
N LYS A 4 -17.03 59.66 -29.86
CA LYS A 4 -16.40 58.51 -29.20
C LYS A 4 -17.47 57.73 -28.43
N LYS A 5 -18.04 56.69 -29.04
CA LYS A 5 -18.75 55.63 -28.30
C LYS A 5 -17.75 54.87 -27.43
N ASN A 6 -17.82 55.07 -26.12
CA ASN A 6 -17.17 54.19 -25.14
C ASN A 6 -17.99 52.90 -25.05
N ASN A 7 -17.57 51.86 -25.80
CA ASN A 7 -18.06 50.49 -25.60
C ASN A 7 -17.40 49.91 -24.34
N THR A 8 -17.86 50.31 -23.15
CA THR A 8 -17.60 49.54 -21.94
C THR A 8 -18.53 48.34 -21.97
N LEU A 9 -17.99 47.11 -22.08
CA LEU A 9 -18.80 45.94 -21.73
C LEU A 9 -19.23 46.13 -20.28
N GLY A 10 -20.54 46.21 -20.03
CA GLY A 10 -21.10 46.18 -18.69
C GLY A 10 -20.78 44.87 -17.96
N CYS A 11 -21.40 44.65 -16.81
CA CYS A 11 -21.23 43.48 -15.92
C CYS A 11 -21.30 42.07 -16.58
N PHE A 12 -21.65 41.97 -17.87
CA PHE A 12 -21.66 40.74 -18.66
C PHE A 12 -20.32 40.32 -19.29
N GLY A 13 -19.29 41.17 -19.29
CA GLY A 13 -18.02 40.86 -19.98
C GLY A 13 -17.24 39.67 -19.41
N TYR A 14 -17.12 39.59 -18.08
CA TYR A 14 -16.34 38.53 -17.43
C TYR A 14 -17.00 37.14 -17.48
N PRO A 15 -18.31 36.99 -17.22
CA PRO A 15 -19.00 35.70 -17.38
C PRO A 15 -18.90 35.14 -18.80
N ALA A 16 -18.94 36.00 -19.82
CA ALA A 16 -18.77 35.57 -21.21
C ALA A 16 -17.36 35.00 -21.48
N ILE A 17 -16.31 35.61 -20.92
CA ILE A 17 -14.93 35.11 -21.03
C ILE A 17 -14.80 33.72 -20.41
N VAL A 18 -15.39 33.51 -19.23
CA VAL A 18 -15.39 32.21 -18.53
C VAL A 18 -16.12 31.15 -19.35
N LEU A 19 -17.30 31.48 -19.89
CA LEU A 19 -18.10 30.55 -20.70
C LEU A 19 -17.38 30.14 -21.98
N ILE A 20 -16.79 31.09 -22.69
CA ILE A 20 -16.02 30.82 -23.92
C ILE A 20 -14.80 29.97 -23.60
N ALA A 21 -14.07 30.28 -22.52
CA ALA A 21 -12.93 29.47 -22.09
C ALA A 21 -13.32 28.02 -21.79
N PHE A 22 -14.47 27.80 -21.14
CA PHE A 22 -15.00 26.47 -20.84
C PHE A 22 -15.30 25.70 -22.13
N ILE A 23 -16.08 26.29 -23.04
CA ILE A 23 -16.45 25.65 -24.32
C ILE A 23 -15.20 25.32 -25.15
N SER A 24 -14.26 26.26 -25.28
CA SER A 24 -13.00 26.05 -26.02
C SER A 24 -12.15 24.94 -25.39
N SER A 25 -12.07 24.90 -24.06
CA SER A 25 -11.31 23.84 -23.36
C SER A 25 -11.92 22.46 -23.55
N SER A 26 -13.24 22.32 -23.51
CA SER A 26 -13.95 21.06 -23.72
C SER A 26 -13.77 20.55 -25.15
N PHE A 27 -13.83 21.44 -26.14
CA PHE A 27 -13.63 21.08 -27.54
C PHE A 27 -12.20 20.59 -27.81
N VAL A 28 -11.19 21.29 -27.30
CA VAL A 28 -9.77 20.93 -27.55
C VAL A 28 -9.35 19.67 -26.78
N CYS A 29 -9.91 19.43 -25.59
CA CYS A 29 -9.63 18.24 -24.80
C CYS A 29 -10.05 16.93 -25.51
N PHE A 30 -10.95 16.99 -26.49
CA PHE A 30 -11.34 15.83 -27.30
C PHE A 30 -10.21 15.37 -28.25
N PHE A 31 -9.37 16.30 -28.71
CA PHE A 31 -8.33 16.02 -29.71
C PHE A 31 -6.92 15.91 -29.13
N ILE A 32 -6.68 16.43 -27.91
CA ILE A 32 -5.36 16.50 -27.31
C ILE A 32 -5.39 15.86 -25.90
N PRO A 33 -4.45 14.96 -25.55
CA PRO A 33 -4.42 14.27 -24.26
C PRO A 33 -3.88 15.16 -23.11
N VAL A 34 -4.42 16.38 -22.98
CA VAL A 34 -4.11 17.33 -21.90
C VAL A 34 -5.31 17.42 -20.96
N ARG A 35 -5.06 17.60 -19.66
CA ARG A 35 -6.14 17.73 -18.67
C ARG A 35 -7.04 18.93 -18.99
N LEU A 36 -8.35 18.73 -18.96
CA LEU A 36 -9.37 19.77 -19.20
C LEU A 36 -9.11 21.05 -18.41
N PHE A 37 -8.73 20.91 -17.14
CA PHE A 37 -8.41 22.05 -16.27
C PHE A 37 -7.24 22.88 -16.79
N THR A 38 -6.16 22.25 -17.28
CA THR A 38 -5.00 22.95 -17.84
C THR A 38 -5.39 23.75 -19.08
N LEU A 39 -6.21 23.17 -19.96
CA LEU A 39 -6.72 23.86 -21.16
C LEU A 39 -7.65 25.01 -20.78
N PHE A 40 -8.51 24.82 -19.77
CA PHE A 40 -9.39 25.88 -19.27
C PHE A 40 -8.62 27.10 -18.77
N ILE A 41 -7.55 26.90 -17.99
CA ILE A 41 -6.67 28.00 -17.52
C ILE A 41 -6.05 28.74 -18.70
N PHE A 42 -5.49 27.99 -19.66
CA PHE A 42 -4.86 28.57 -20.83
C PHE A 42 -5.84 29.45 -21.61
N PHE A 43 -7.03 28.95 -21.91
CA PHE A 43 -8.05 29.72 -22.64
C PHE A 43 -8.59 30.88 -21.81
N LEU A 44 -8.75 30.73 -20.51
CA LEU A 44 -9.20 31.82 -19.63
C LEU A 44 -8.22 32.99 -19.64
N LEU A 45 -6.92 32.72 -19.55
CA LEU A 45 -5.87 33.76 -19.62
C LEU A 45 -5.77 34.38 -21.01
N LEU A 46 -5.84 33.55 -22.07
CA LEU A 46 -5.80 34.00 -23.45
C LEU A 46 -6.98 34.94 -23.76
N PHE A 47 -8.21 34.53 -23.46
CA PHE A 47 -9.39 35.35 -23.71
C PHE A 47 -9.45 36.58 -22.80
N SER A 48 -9.00 36.49 -21.54
CA SER A 48 -8.86 37.66 -20.67
C SER A 48 -7.87 38.70 -21.21
N TRP A 49 -6.76 38.24 -21.80
CA TRP A 49 -5.79 39.12 -22.44
C TRP A 49 -6.33 39.72 -23.75
N LEU A 50 -6.93 38.90 -24.62
CA LEU A 50 -7.48 39.35 -25.90
C LEU A 50 -8.61 40.37 -25.72
N THR A 51 -9.55 40.11 -24.82
CA THR A 51 -10.64 41.04 -24.49
C THR A 51 -10.11 42.35 -23.91
N GLY A 52 -9.18 42.27 -22.94
CA GLY A 52 -8.54 43.46 -22.38
C GLY A 52 -7.77 44.27 -23.42
N LYS A 53 -7.03 43.63 -24.33
CA LYS A 53 -6.21 44.30 -25.35
C LYS A 53 -7.04 44.93 -26.47
N TYR A 54 -7.97 44.18 -27.04
CA TYR A 54 -8.64 44.57 -28.29
C TYR A 54 -10.01 45.22 -28.07
N ILE A 55 -10.72 44.90 -26.98
CA ILE A 55 -12.06 45.42 -26.74
C ILE A 55 -12.00 46.63 -25.82
N GLU A 56 -11.38 46.49 -24.65
CA GLU A 56 -11.34 47.56 -23.65
C GLU A 56 -10.11 48.45 -23.69
N LYS A 57 -9.11 48.10 -24.52
CA LYS A 57 -7.80 48.77 -24.60
C LYS A 57 -7.09 48.88 -23.23
N LYS A 58 -7.40 47.98 -22.31
CA LYS A 58 -6.87 47.84 -20.95
C LYS A 58 -6.55 46.36 -20.68
N PRO A 59 -5.44 45.82 -21.22
CA PRO A 59 -5.11 44.39 -21.14
C PRO A 59 -4.97 43.88 -19.69
N ALA A 60 -4.58 44.75 -18.77
CA ALA A 60 -4.39 44.41 -17.35
C ALA A 60 -5.69 44.12 -16.58
N LYS A 61 -6.85 44.66 -17.02
CA LYS A 61 -8.09 44.67 -16.22
C LYS A 61 -8.62 43.26 -15.90
N TYR A 62 -8.53 42.33 -16.85
CA TYR A 62 -9.01 40.95 -16.70
C TYR A 62 -7.88 39.94 -16.56
N PHE A 63 -6.67 40.28 -17.01
CA PHE A 63 -5.52 39.39 -16.94
C PHE A 63 -4.95 39.29 -15.53
N ILE A 64 -4.70 40.44 -14.87
CA ILE A 64 -4.05 40.47 -13.55
C ILE A 64 -4.90 39.77 -12.47
N PRO A 65 -6.22 40.00 -12.35
CA PRO A 65 -7.02 39.33 -11.33
C PRO A 65 -7.02 37.80 -11.46
N ASN A 66 -7.06 37.28 -12.70
CA ASN A 66 -6.99 35.84 -12.95
C ASN A 66 -5.63 35.25 -12.56
N VAL A 67 -4.53 35.93 -12.91
CA VAL A 67 -3.18 35.50 -12.51
C VAL A 67 -3.04 35.47 -10.99
N ILE A 68 -3.53 36.49 -10.29
CA ILE A 68 -3.52 36.54 -8.82
C ILE A 68 -4.37 35.42 -8.22
N LEU A 69 -5.58 35.20 -8.76
CA LEU A 69 -6.46 34.12 -8.30
C LEU A 69 -5.80 32.74 -8.49
N PHE A 70 -5.16 32.49 -9.63
CA PHE A 70 -4.44 31.23 -9.85
C PHE A 70 -3.23 31.07 -8.95
N ALA A 71 -2.45 32.14 -8.74
CA ALA A 71 -1.34 32.12 -7.79
C ALA A 71 -1.84 31.83 -6.36
N ALA A 72 -2.97 32.41 -5.96
CA ALA A 72 -3.60 32.16 -4.66
C ALA A 72 -4.13 30.72 -4.54
N ILE A 73 -4.79 30.18 -5.57
CA ILE A 73 -5.25 28.78 -5.60
C ILE A 73 -4.06 27.82 -5.59
N PHE A 74 -3.00 28.11 -6.33
CA PHE A 74 -1.78 27.29 -6.36
C PHE A 74 -1.05 27.33 -5.02
N TYR A 75 -0.94 28.51 -4.41
CA TYR A 75 -0.39 28.69 -3.07
C TYR A 75 -1.23 27.97 -2.03
N LEU A 76 -2.55 28.12 -2.04
CA LEU A 76 -3.49 27.43 -1.15
C LEU A 76 -3.46 25.92 -1.39
N LYS A 77 -3.32 25.46 -2.63
CA LYS A 77 -3.12 24.06 -2.96
C LYS A 77 -1.80 23.57 -2.38
N ASN A 78 -0.71 24.30 -2.49
CA ASN A 78 0.55 23.91 -1.85
C ASN A 78 0.46 23.96 -0.32
N LEU A 79 -0.39 24.81 0.26
CA LEU A 79 -0.63 24.87 1.71
C LEU A 79 -1.51 23.71 2.20
N LEU A 80 -2.57 23.38 1.47
CA LEU A 80 -3.52 22.30 1.79
C LEU A 80 -3.01 20.91 1.37
N PHE A 81 -2.21 20.84 0.31
CA PHE A 81 -1.61 19.63 -0.26
C PHE A 81 -0.09 19.64 -0.14
N SER A 82 0.48 20.32 0.88
CA SER A 82 1.89 20.15 1.31
C SER A 82 2.19 18.74 1.87
N SER A 83 1.34 17.77 1.52
CA SER A 83 1.30 16.40 1.98
C SER A 83 0.97 15.48 0.79
N ASP A 84 1.55 15.74 -0.38
CA ASP A 84 1.63 14.70 -1.42
C ASP A 84 2.91 13.89 -1.19
N ASN A 85 2.75 12.84 -0.37
CA ASN A 85 3.33 11.51 -0.53
C ASN A 85 4.85 11.39 -0.70
N ILE A 86 5.58 11.90 0.28
CA ILE A 86 6.65 11.08 0.87
C ILE A 86 6.03 10.61 2.17
N HIS A 87 5.61 9.34 2.23
CA HIS A 87 5.37 8.72 3.53
C HIS A 87 6.65 8.96 4.33
N ASP A 88 6.52 9.79 5.37
CA ASP A 88 7.56 9.96 6.36
C ASP A 88 7.71 8.59 7.02
N TYR A 89 8.60 7.77 6.46
CA TYR A 89 9.06 6.54 7.05
C TYR A 89 9.83 6.95 8.30
N GLN A 90 9.08 7.20 9.36
CA GLN A 90 9.57 7.14 10.72
C GLN A 90 9.88 5.67 10.95
N PRO A 91 11.15 5.29 11.17
CA PRO A 91 11.46 3.92 11.47
C PRO A 91 10.80 3.58 12.80
N GLU A 92 9.64 2.93 12.73
CA GLU A 92 9.01 2.33 13.89
C GLU A 92 10.06 1.42 14.53
N THR A 93 10.44 1.79 15.75
CA THR A 93 11.46 1.11 16.55
C THR A 93 11.20 -0.39 16.49
N SER A 94 12.23 -1.18 16.17
CA SER A 94 12.15 -2.64 16.08
C SER A 94 11.28 -3.19 17.21
N GLU A 95 10.16 -3.81 16.85
CA GLU A 95 9.24 -4.41 17.83
C GLU A 95 10.03 -5.37 18.74
N ILE A 96 9.81 -5.26 20.05
CA ILE A 96 10.56 -6.05 21.04
C ILE A 96 9.90 -7.43 21.12
N VAL A 97 10.66 -8.46 20.77
CA VAL A 97 10.28 -9.85 21.01
C VAL A 97 10.89 -10.27 22.35
N SER A 98 10.05 -10.60 23.33
CA SER A 98 10.48 -11.16 24.62
C SER A 98 10.65 -12.68 24.50
N LYS A 99 11.65 -13.22 25.21
CA LYS A 99 11.82 -14.66 25.40
C LYS A 99 11.40 -15.02 26.80
N GLU A 100 10.43 -15.92 26.91
CA GLU A 100 9.85 -16.33 28.20
C GLU A 100 9.76 -17.85 28.30
N LYS A 101 9.81 -18.37 29.53
CA LYS A 101 9.60 -19.80 29.81
C LYS A 101 8.15 -19.97 30.29
N LYS A 102 7.33 -20.71 29.54
CA LYS A 102 5.91 -20.93 29.83
C LYS A 102 5.58 -22.42 29.88
N VAL A 103 4.69 -22.80 30.79
CA VAL A 103 4.16 -24.18 30.83
C VAL A 103 2.98 -24.27 29.88
N ILE A 104 3.08 -25.11 28.86
CA ILE A 104 2.03 -25.36 27.86
C ILE A 104 1.79 -26.87 27.84
N ASN A 105 0.56 -27.30 28.12
CA ASN A 105 0.16 -28.71 28.20
C ASN A 105 1.02 -29.57 29.16
N GLY A 106 1.49 -28.98 30.25
CA GLY A 106 2.34 -29.66 31.24
C GLY A 106 3.83 -29.60 30.97
N ASP A 107 4.25 -29.20 29.77
CA ASP A 107 5.66 -29.06 29.40
C ASP A 107 6.14 -27.61 29.55
N SER A 108 7.32 -27.44 30.12
CA SER A 108 7.95 -26.12 30.21
C SER A 108 8.74 -25.80 28.94
N LEU A 109 8.27 -24.83 28.18
CA LEU A 109 8.80 -24.47 26.85
C LEU A 109 9.24 -23.01 26.82
N PHE A 110 10.29 -22.73 26.04
CA PHE A 110 10.63 -21.36 25.69
C PHE A 110 9.74 -20.87 24.55
N ILE A 111 9.19 -19.67 24.72
CA ILE A 111 8.35 -18.98 23.74
C ILE A 111 8.96 -17.62 23.42
N LEU A 112 8.83 -17.23 22.16
CA LEU A 112 9.10 -15.89 21.66
C LEU A 112 7.76 -15.18 21.58
N THR A 113 7.58 -14.10 22.33
CA THR A 113 6.31 -13.37 22.45
C THR A 113 6.49 -11.92 22.04
N HIS A 114 5.49 -11.38 21.36
CA HIS A 114 5.39 -9.94 21.11
C HIS A 114 3.97 -9.45 21.42
N GLN A 115 3.89 -8.46 22.30
CA GLN A 115 2.62 -7.82 22.66
C GLN A 115 2.30 -6.75 21.63
N ARG A 116 1.17 -6.89 20.94
CA ARG A 116 0.82 -5.96 19.86
C ARG A 116 -0.45 -5.20 20.18
N LYS A 117 -0.47 -3.93 19.78
CA LYS A 117 -1.63 -3.04 19.85
C LYS A 117 -1.71 -2.29 18.54
N TRP A 118 -2.74 -2.55 17.75
CA TRP A 118 -2.88 -1.98 16.42
C TRP A 118 -4.30 -1.46 16.20
N LYS A 119 -4.45 -0.73 15.09
CA LYS A 119 -5.71 -0.17 14.65
C LYS A 119 -5.97 -0.62 13.21
N ASP A 120 -7.19 -1.04 12.91
CA ASP A 120 -7.57 -1.34 11.52
C ASP A 120 -7.81 -0.07 10.69
N ASN A 121 -8.10 -0.26 9.40
CA ASN A 121 -8.35 0.84 8.48
C ASN A 121 -9.68 1.60 8.76
N TYR A 122 -10.50 1.13 9.69
CA TYR A 122 -11.82 1.69 10.00
C TYR A 122 -11.91 2.42 11.33
N GLY A 123 -10.96 2.23 12.26
CA GLY A 123 -11.11 2.82 13.58
C GLY A 123 -10.82 1.88 14.74
N ASN A 124 -11.01 0.58 14.53
CA ASN A 124 -11.14 -0.38 15.60
C ASN A 124 -9.76 -0.70 16.18
N ARG A 125 -9.70 -0.80 17.50
CA ARG A 125 -8.48 -1.09 18.24
C ARG A 125 -8.45 -2.54 18.68
N PHE A 126 -7.31 -3.17 18.44
CA PHE A 126 -7.04 -4.55 18.80
C PHE A 126 -5.76 -4.62 19.62
N SER A 127 -5.67 -5.67 20.43
CA SER A 127 -4.48 -6.01 21.17
C SER A 127 -4.44 -7.50 21.42
N GLY A 128 -3.24 -8.08 21.46
CA GLY A 128 -3.06 -9.49 21.75
C GLY A 128 -1.59 -9.84 22.02
N ASP A 129 -1.40 -10.97 22.67
CA ASP A 129 -0.09 -11.54 22.96
C ASP A 129 0.17 -12.69 21.99
N PHE A 130 1.05 -12.44 21.04
CA PHE A 130 1.32 -13.36 19.95
C PHE A 130 2.63 -14.08 20.21
N SER A 131 2.58 -15.41 20.26
CA SER A 131 3.72 -16.24 20.63
C SER A 131 4.03 -17.33 19.60
N ILE A 132 5.31 -17.65 19.44
CA ILE A 132 5.81 -18.83 18.73
C ILE A 132 6.70 -19.63 19.70
N ARG A 133 6.66 -20.97 19.62
CA ARG A 133 7.61 -21.78 20.41
C ARG A 133 9.01 -21.65 19.81
N GLU A 134 10.00 -21.42 20.66
CA GLU A 134 11.39 -21.28 20.24
C GLU A 134 11.88 -22.51 19.44
N ARG A 135 11.45 -23.70 19.87
CA ARG A 135 11.77 -24.94 19.15
C ARG A 135 11.25 -24.94 17.71
N ASP A 136 10.05 -24.40 17.49
CA ASP A 136 9.39 -24.40 16.18
C ASP A 136 10.07 -23.35 15.27
N TYR A 137 10.46 -22.20 15.83
CA TYR A 137 11.28 -21.18 15.15
C TYR A 137 12.61 -21.78 14.65
N PHE A 138 13.39 -22.41 15.52
CA PHE A 138 14.70 -22.96 15.13
C PHE A 138 14.58 -24.20 14.24
N ALA A 139 13.57 -25.05 14.46
CA ALA A 139 13.30 -26.20 13.60
C ALA A 139 12.94 -25.75 12.18
N SER A 140 12.09 -24.73 12.04
CA SER A 140 11.73 -24.15 10.74
C SER A 140 12.94 -23.53 10.05
N ALA A 141 13.76 -22.75 10.76
CA ALA A 141 14.97 -22.15 10.20
C ALA A 141 15.91 -23.22 9.64
N LYS A 142 16.20 -24.26 10.44
CA LYS A 142 17.03 -25.39 10.02
C LYS A 142 16.44 -26.16 8.84
N ALA A 143 15.13 -26.42 8.85
CA ALA A 143 14.45 -27.13 7.77
C ALA A 143 14.51 -26.33 6.47
N TYR A 144 14.30 -25.01 6.56
CA TYR A 144 14.30 -24.12 5.41
C TYR A 144 15.69 -24.05 4.75
N ASP A 145 16.74 -23.88 5.56
CA ASP A 145 18.13 -23.90 5.08
C ASP A 145 18.47 -25.23 4.40
N ASN A 146 18.13 -26.36 5.04
CA ASN A 146 18.43 -27.70 4.52
C ASN A 146 17.72 -28.03 3.20
N HIS A 147 16.54 -27.49 2.95
CA HIS A 147 15.76 -27.76 1.73
C HIS A 147 16.05 -26.78 0.58
N THR A 148 16.93 -25.78 0.79
CA THR A 148 17.20 -24.71 -0.18
C THR A 148 17.55 -25.26 -1.57
N SER A 149 18.38 -26.30 -1.67
CA SER A 149 18.81 -26.87 -2.97
C SER A 149 17.65 -27.50 -3.77
N HIS A 150 16.68 -28.11 -3.07
CA HIS A 150 15.47 -28.65 -3.69
C HIS A 150 14.50 -27.54 -4.09
N LEU A 151 14.32 -26.54 -3.21
CA LEU A 151 13.43 -25.40 -3.43
C LEU A 151 13.92 -24.48 -4.56
N GLN A 152 15.23 -24.42 -4.85
CA GLN A 152 15.78 -23.61 -5.94
C GLN A 152 15.25 -23.97 -7.33
N LYS A 153 14.75 -25.20 -7.50
CA LYS A 153 14.16 -25.66 -8.77
C LYS A 153 12.67 -25.33 -8.88
N MET A 154 12.07 -24.75 -7.84
CA MET A 154 10.63 -24.50 -7.77
C MET A 154 10.24 -23.12 -8.28
N HIS A 155 9.08 -23.05 -8.92
CA HIS A 155 8.40 -21.79 -9.18
C HIS A 155 7.87 -21.18 -7.87
N TRP A 156 7.67 -19.85 -7.85
CA TRP A 156 7.15 -19.10 -6.68
C TRP A 156 5.91 -19.73 -6.04
N ALA A 157 4.97 -20.23 -6.84
CA ALA A 157 3.77 -20.90 -6.35
C ALA A 157 4.07 -22.08 -5.42
N ASN A 158 5.04 -22.92 -5.81
CA ASN A 158 5.44 -24.11 -5.03
C ASN A 158 6.25 -23.72 -3.79
N LEU A 159 7.11 -22.69 -3.89
CA LEU A 159 7.82 -22.16 -2.72
C LEU A 159 6.83 -21.61 -1.68
N TYR A 160 5.90 -20.75 -2.09
CA TYR A 160 4.88 -20.22 -1.18
C TYR A 160 4.02 -21.33 -0.57
N ALA A 161 3.55 -22.29 -1.38
CA ALA A 161 2.80 -23.44 -0.89
C ALA A 161 3.61 -24.27 0.13
N TYR A 162 4.90 -24.51 -0.14
CA TYR A 162 5.79 -25.18 0.80
C TYR A 162 5.89 -24.41 2.13
N LEU A 163 6.17 -23.11 2.08
CA LEU A 163 6.29 -22.27 3.27
C LEU A 163 4.99 -22.29 4.09
N ILE A 164 3.83 -22.11 3.44
CA ILE A 164 2.52 -22.13 4.10
C ILE A 164 2.27 -23.49 4.74
N ASN A 165 2.38 -24.58 3.99
CA ASN A 165 1.99 -25.92 4.45
C ASN A 165 2.89 -26.44 5.58
N THR A 166 4.20 -26.17 5.50
CA THR A 166 5.15 -26.62 6.51
C THR A 166 5.14 -25.78 7.78
N ASN A 167 4.69 -24.52 7.71
CA ASN A 167 4.75 -23.61 8.86
C ASN A 167 3.42 -23.44 9.58
N THR A 168 2.29 -23.48 8.87
CA THR A 168 0.96 -23.23 9.49
C THR A 168 0.67 -24.10 10.72
N PRO A 169 1.01 -25.41 10.75
CA PRO A 169 0.81 -26.23 11.96
C PRO A 169 1.55 -25.74 13.21
N HIS A 170 2.62 -24.95 13.02
CA HIS A 170 3.45 -24.39 14.10
C HIS A 170 3.05 -22.95 14.47
N LEU A 171 1.97 -22.43 13.89
CA LEU A 171 1.38 -21.13 14.23
C LEU A 171 0.18 -21.27 15.17
N ASP A 172 -0.08 -22.44 15.75
CA ASP A 172 -1.24 -22.73 16.59
C ASP A 172 -1.48 -21.68 17.69
N LEU A 173 -0.44 -21.22 18.39
CA LEU A 173 -0.56 -20.18 19.42
C LEU A 173 -1.00 -18.82 18.83
N ILE A 174 -0.50 -18.46 17.65
CA ILE A 174 -0.87 -17.24 16.91
C ILE A 174 -2.32 -17.33 16.42
N LEU A 175 -2.68 -18.47 15.83
CA LEU A 175 -4.02 -18.73 15.30
C LEU A 175 -5.06 -18.72 16.43
N GLN A 176 -4.73 -19.33 17.57
CA GLN A 176 -5.58 -19.31 18.75
C GLN A 176 -5.81 -17.89 19.29
N GLU A 177 -4.79 -17.03 19.27
CA GLU A 177 -4.95 -15.63 19.69
C GLU A 177 -5.89 -14.86 18.75
N PHE A 178 -5.75 -15.05 17.43
CA PHE A 178 -6.69 -14.46 16.47
C PHE A 178 -8.12 -14.96 16.65
N GLU A 179 -8.30 -16.27 16.90
CA GLU A 179 -9.61 -16.86 17.16
C GLU A 179 -10.25 -16.28 18.43
N GLN A 180 -9.46 -16.08 19.49
CA GLN A 180 -9.93 -15.45 20.72
C GLN A 180 -10.40 -14.01 20.47
N ILE A 181 -9.60 -13.20 19.76
CA ILE A 181 -9.99 -11.83 19.40
C ILE A 181 -11.28 -11.83 18.57
N GLN A 182 -11.39 -12.72 17.57
CA GLN A 182 -12.59 -12.87 16.74
C GLN A 182 -13.83 -13.14 17.58
N LYS A 183 -13.76 -14.12 18.49
CA LYS A 183 -14.89 -14.53 19.37
C LYS A 183 -15.27 -13.43 20.34
N GLN A 184 -14.29 -12.80 20.99
CA GLN A 184 -14.52 -11.74 21.97
C GLN A 184 -15.16 -10.50 21.34
N LYS A 185 -14.69 -10.10 20.16
CA LYS A 185 -15.18 -8.93 19.43
C LYS A 185 -16.39 -9.23 18.53
N LYS A 186 -16.76 -10.51 18.38
CA LYS A 186 -17.84 -10.99 17.50
C LYS A 186 -17.68 -10.50 16.05
N LEU A 187 -16.46 -10.57 15.54
CA LEU A 187 -16.13 -10.06 14.21
C LEU A 187 -16.82 -10.87 13.11
N THR A 188 -17.40 -10.18 12.13
CA THR A 188 -17.84 -10.78 10.87
C THR A 188 -16.66 -11.33 10.07
N GLN A 189 -16.95 -12.09 9.01
CA GLN A 189 -15.92 -12.59 8.11
C GLN A 189 -15.08 -11.45 7.50
N PHE A 190 -15.70 -10.33 7.14
CA PHE A 190 -14.96 -9.18 6.59
C PHE A 190 -14.08 -8.51 7.65
N GLU A 191 -14.65 -8.23 8.84
CA GLU A 191 -13.93 -7.56 9.93
C GLU A 191 -12.77 -8.41 10.47
N PHE A 192 -12.91 -9.73 10.49
CA PHE A 192 -11.81 -10.62 10.86
C PHE A 192 -10.67 -10.56 9.84
N ALA A 193 -10.97 -10.59 8.54
CA ALA A 193 -9.93 -10.46 7.50
C ALA A 193 -9.23 -9.09 7.61
N GLU A 194 -9.99 -8.03 7.80
CA GLU A 194 -9.48 -6.67 8.02
C GLU A 194 -8.58 -6.59 9.27
N MET A 195 -8.97 -7.22 10.38
CA MET A 195 -8.19 -7.28 11.60
C MET A 195 -6.85 -8.02 11.39
N VAL A 196 -6.85 -9.13 10.67
CA VAL A 196 -5.63 -9.89 10.32
C VAL A 196 -4.72 -9.12 9.36
N VAL A 197 -5.27 -8.52 8.29
CA VAL A 197 -4.43 -7.78 7.33
C VAL A 197 -3.85 -6.53 7.97
N SER A 198 -4.65 -5.77 8.71
CA SER A 198 -4.17 -4.58 9.42
C SER A 198 -3.16 -4.90 10.51
N PHE A 199 -3.27 -6.06 11.18
CA PHE A 199 -2.24 -6.55 12.09
C PHE A 199 -0.88 -6.66 11.38
N VAL A 200 -0.83 -7.25 10.19
CA VAL A 200 0.43 -7.40 9.43
C VAL A 200 0.89 -6.08 8.82
N GLN A 201 -0.03 -5.24 8.32
CA GLN A 201 0.29 -3.87 7.88
C GLN A 201 0.91 -3.04 9.01
N ASP A 202 0.55 -3.32 10.26
CA ASP A 202 1.07 -2.60 11.41
C ASP A 202 2.50 -2.97 11.78
N ILE A 203 2.98 -4.15 11.35
CA ILE A 203 4.38 -4.55 11.57
C ILE A 203 5.29 -3.60 10.77
N PRO A 204 6.41 -3.10 11.31
CA PRO A 204 7.37 -2.30 10.56
C PRO A 204 7.99 -3.07 9.38
N TYR A 205 8.13 -2.41 8.23
CA TYR A 205 8.71 -3.03 7.04
C TYR A 205 10.21 -3.31 7.22
N SER A 206 10.66 -4.49 6.79
CA SER A 206 12.08 -4.83 6.76
C SER A 206 12.41 -5.52 5.45
N PHE A 207 13.53 -5.14 4.84
CA PHE A 207 14.02 -5.84 3.66
C PHE A 207 14.54 -7.23 4.04
N VAL A 208 14.18 -8.22 3.21
CA VAL A 208 14.63 -9.60 3.37
C VAL A 208 15.48 -9.93 2.15
N PHE A 209 16.76 -10.24 2.37
CA PHE A 209 17.70 -10.53 1.30
C PHE A 209 18.24 -11.95 1.39
N SER A 210 18.43 -12.54 0.21
CA SER A 210 19.10 -13.84 0.06
C SER A 210 20.58 -13.84 0.40
N LYS A 211 21.20 -12.66 0.32
CA LYS A 211 22.58 -12.41 0.75
C LYS A 211 22.58 -11.58 2.02
N GLN A 212 23.74 -11.45 2.64
CA GLN A 212 23.93 -10.55 3.76
C GLN A 212 23.46 -9.13 3.44
N CYS A 213 22.94 -8.42 4.43
CA CYS A 213 22.67 -6.99 4.32
C CYS A 213 23.97 -6.25 4.05
N GLU A 214 23.98 -5.40 3.04
CA GLU A 214 25.12 -4.55 2.72
C GLU A 214 24.89 -3.10 3.18
N SER A 215 25.89 -2.24 2.96
CA SER A 215 25.73 -0.82 3.26
C SER A 215 24.70 -0.18 2.31
N PRO A 216 23.93 0.82 2.77
CA PRO A 216 22.84 1.42 1.98
C PRO A 216 23.26 1.86 0.58
N GLU A 217 24.50 2.31 0.40
CA GLU A 217 25.06 2.87 -0.85
C GLU A 217 25.12 1.84 -1.99
N LYS A 218 25.10 0.54 -1.66
CA LYS A 218 25.12 -0.54 -2.65
C LYS A 218 23.75 -0.88 -3.23
N TYR A 219 22.68 -0.31 -2.69
CA TYR A 219 21.32 -0.57 -3.13
C TYR A 219 20.77 0.53 -4.07
N GLU A 220 19.74 0.19 -4.83
CA GLU A 220 18.95 1.15 -5.63
C GLU A 220 18.40 2.28 -4.73
N ALA A 221 18.20 3.48 -5.29
CA ALA A 221 17.86 4.69 -4.52
C ALA A 221 16.67 4.50 -3.57
N SER A 222 15.62 3.80 -4.00
CA SER A 222 14.43 3.53 -3.18
C SER A 222 14.71 2.72 -1.91
N ILE A 223 15.64 1.76 -1.98
CA ILE A 223 16.05 0.94 -0.82
C ILE A 223 17.07 1.69 0.03
N ARG A 224 18.03 2.36 -0.63
CA ARG A 224 19.08 3.15 0.04
C ARG A 224 18.50 4.18 0.99
N ASP A 225 17.51 4.96 0.53
CA ASP A 225 16.92 6.05 1.32
C ASP A 225 16.25 5.53 2.61
N ILE A 226 15.69 4.31 2.57
CA ILE A 226 15.09 3.65 3.74
C ILE A 226 16.18 3.10 4.67
N LEU A 227 17.18 2.41 4.12
CA LEU A 227 18.26 1.79 4.92
C LEU A 227 19.20 2.81 5.56
N GLN A 228 19.36 4.00 4.95
CA GLN A 228 20.08 5.12 5.58
C GLN A 228 19.37 5.61 6.85
N LYS A 229 18.03 5.61 6.85
CA LYS A 229 17.23 5.97 8.03
C LYS A 229 17.14 4.83 9.04
N CYS A 230 17.21 3.59 8.59
CA CYS A 230 17.08 2.41 9.44
C CYS A 230 17.96 1.25 8.98
N GLN A 231 19.19 1.19 9.51
CA GLN A 231 20.10 0.07 9.24
C GLN A 231 19.55 -1.27 9.76
N LYS A 232 18.73 -1.26 10.83
CA LYS A 232 18.13 -2.48 11.41
C LYS A 232 16.95 -3.03 10.60
N CYS A 233 16.43 -2.28 9.62
CA CYS A 233 15.30 -2.64 8.77
C CYS A 233 15.72 -3.55 7.60
N CYS A 234 16.70 -4.42 7.87
CA CYS A 234 17.22 -5.42 6.94
C CYS A 234 17.52 -6.71 7.69
N ILE A 235 17.26 -7.84 7.04
CA ILE A 235 17.83 -9.14 7.35
C ILE A 235 18.37 -9.77 6.07
N GLY A 236 19.52 -10.40 6.20
CA GLY A 236 20.20 -11.06 5.11
C GLY A 236 20.44 -12.53 5.38
N ASN A 237 20.96 -13.22 4.37
CA ASN A 237 21.20 -14.66 4.38
C ASN A 237 19.92 -15.48 4.58
N ILE A 238 18.80 -14.99 4.07
CA ILE A 238 17.52 -15.70 4.12
C ILE A 238 17.27 -16.39 2.77
N PRO A 239 17.17 -17.72 2.69
CA PRO A 239 16.93 -18.40 1.42
C PRO A 239 15.82 -17.74 0.60
N PHE A 240 16.09 -17.51 -0.69
CA PHE A 240 15.19 -16.86 -1.65
C PHE A 240 14.80 -15.40 -1.35
N GLY A 241 15.30 -14.82 -0.24
CA GLY A 241 14.90 -13.48 0.19
C GLY A 241 13.49 -13.42 0.77
N ILE A 242 12.96 -14.53 1.29
CA ILE A 242 11.62 -14.58 1.91
C ILE A 242 11.67 -15.41 3.19
N GLN A 243 11.02 -14.95 4.26
CA GLN A 243 10.93 -15.72 5.51
C GLN A 243 9.70 -16.64 5.54
N PRO A 244 9.84 -17.86 6.10
CA PRO A 244 8.70 -18.67 6.50
C PRO A 244 7.87 -17.96 7.58
N PRO A 245 6.54 -18.21 7.66
CA PRO A 245 5.66 -17.58 8.65
C PRO A 245 6.14 -17.67 10.10
N THR A 246 6.71 -18.80 10.53
CA THR A 246 7.20 -18.97 11.91
C THR A 246 8.41 -18.08 12.21
N LEU A 247 9.32 -17.89 11.25
CA LEU A 247 10.47 -17.01 11.43
C LEU A 247 10.03 -15.55 11.46
N PHE A 248 9.11 -15.16 10.56
CA PHE A 248 8.57 -13.80 10.55
C PHE A 248 7.86 -13.47 11.87
N MET A 249 7.04 -14.37 12.42
CA MET A 249 6.41 -14.16 13.72
C MET A 249 7.40 -14.22 14.91
N GLY A 250 8.56 -14.84 14.74
CA GLY A 250 9.60 -14.86 15.77
C GLY A 250 10.51 -13.63 15.80
N ASN A 251 10.56 -12.82 14.73
CA ASN A 251 11.47 -11.67 14.64
C ASN A 251 10.85 -10.38 14.09
N LEU A 252 9.65 -10.45 13.51
CA LEU A 252 8.86 -9.34 12.97
C LEU A 252 9.54 -8.55 11.83
N LYS A 253 10.45 -9.19 11.08
CA LYS A 253 11.14 -8.57 9.95
C LYS A 253 10.68 -9.11 8.61
N GLY A 254 9.66 -8.51 8.02
CA GLY A 254 9.07 -9.01 6.77
C GLY A 254 8.95 -7.94 5.70
N ASP A 255 9.29 -8.32 4.49
CA ASP A 255 9.04 -7.58 3.25
C ASP A 255 7.71 -8.00 2.63
N CYS A 256 7.46 -7.60 1.38
CA CYS A 256 6.15 -7.75 0.73
C CYS A 256 5.67 -9.20 0.65
N ASP A 257 6.49 -10.14 0.19
CA ASP A 257 6.08 -11.52 -0.01
C ASP A 257 6.02 -12.29 1.32
N THR A 258 6.98 -12.10 2.22
CA THR A 258 6.97 -12.61 3.60
C THR A 258 5.63 -12.30 4.30
N ARG A 259 5.16 -11.05 4.18
CA ARG A 259 3.87 -10.61 4.75
C ARG A 259 2.69 -11.30 4.09
N THR A 260 2.65 -11.35 2.76
CA THR A 260 1.54 -12.00 2.03
C THR A 260 1.44 -13.50 2.36
N VAL A 261 2.57 -14.18 2.52
CA VAL A 261 2.63 -15.61 2.85
C VAL A 261 2.09 -15.87 4.26
N LEU A 262 2.43 -15.03 5.25
CA LEU A 262 1.84 -15.13 6.59
C LEU A 262 0.33 -14.90 6.57
N ILE A 263 -0.13 -13.83 5.92
CA ILE A 263 -1.56 -13.51 5.85
C ILE A 263 -2.32 -14.64 5.16
N PHE A 264 -1.77 -15.18 4.06
CA PHE A 264 -2.36 -16.32 3.37
C PHE A 264 -2.50 -17.51 4.31
N ALA A 265 -1.44 -17.87 5.05
CA ALA A 265 -1.46 -18.99 5.99
C ALA A 265 -2.58 -18.83 7.04
N ILE A 266 -2.70 -17.64 7.64
CA ILE A 266 -3.72 -17.34 8.65
C ILE A 266 -5.12 -17.41 8.05
N LEU A 267 -5.40 -16.64 6.99
CA LEU A 267 -6.74 -16.57 6.42
C LEU A 267 -7.17 -17.91 5.80
N ASN A 268 -6.25 -18.65 5.19
CA ASN A 268 -6.52 -20.01 4.71
C ASN A 268 -6.94 -20.94 5.86
N HIS A 269 -6.26 -20.87 7.02
CA HIS A 269 -6.65 -21.66 8.20
C HIS A 269 -8.08 -21.34 8.67
N PHE A 270 -8.51 -20.08 8.58
CA PHE A 270 -9.88 -19.66 8.92
C PHE A 270 -10.90 -19.83 7.78
N GLY A 271 -10.57 -20.59 6.74
CA GLY A 271 -11.51 -20.97 5.68
C GLY A 271 -11.80 -19.88 4.65
N TYR A 272 -10.95 -18.86 4.55
CA TYR A 272 -11.06 -17.86 3.49
C TYR A 272 -10.50 -18.39 2.18
N GLU A 273 -11.06 -17.91 1.07
CA GLU A 273 -10.49 -18.12 -0.27
C GLU A 273 -9.49 -17.03 -0.61
N VAL A 274 -8.21 -17.37 -0.55
CA VAL A 274 -7.09 -16.43 -0.59
C VAL A 274 -6.23 -16.66 -1.84
N ALA A 275 -5.68 -15.58 -2.36
CA ALA A 275 -4.70 -15.58 -3.43
C ALA A 275 -3.46 -14.75 -3.05
N ILE A 276 -2.30 -15.16 -3.56
CA ILE A 276 -1.10 -14.31 -3.62
C ILE A 276 -0.95 -13.81 -5.04
N LEU A 277 -0.73 -12.50 -5.21
CA LEU A 277 -0.48 -11.87 -6.49
C LEU A 277 0.91 -11.23 -6.51
N ASN A 278 1.70 -11.58 -7.52
CA ASN A 278 2.99 -10.95 -7.74
C ASN A 278 2.96 -10.10 -9.01
N SER A 279 3.78 -9.06 -9.02
CA SER A 279 4.07 -8.25 -10.19
C SER A 279 5.57 -8.17 -10.41
N ASN A 280 6.05 -8.75 -11.51
CA ASN A 280 7.44 -8.60 -11.94
C ASN A 280 7.75 -7.14 -12.32
N TYR A 281 6.76 -6.41 -12.84
CA TYR A 281 6.91 -5.00 -13.21
C TYR A 281 7.12 -4.12 -11.97
N TYR A 282 6.37 -4.40 -10.90
CA TYR A 282 6.45 -3.64 -9.65
C TYR A 282 7.47 -4.21 -8.66
N LYS A 283 8.03 -5.40 -8.91
CA LYS A 283 8.85 -6.17 -7.97
C LYS A 283 8.19 -6.29 -6.59
N HIS A 284 6.89 -6.60 -6.58
CA HIS A 284 6.06 -6.52 -5.36
C HIS A 284 5.07 -7.68 -5.27
N SER A 285 4.69 -8.05 -4.04
CA SER A 285 3.68 -9.06 -3.72
C SER A 285 2.53 -8.44 -2.92
N ILE A 286 1.30 -8.80 -3.26
CA ILE A 286 0.08 -8.38 -2.57
C ILE A 286 -0.86 -9.57 -2.38
N LEU A 287 -1.84 -9.41 -1.50
CA LEU A 287 -2.88 -10.41 -1.28
C LEU A 287 -4.06 -10.21 -2.24
N GLY A 288 -4.83 -11.27 -2.47
CA GLY A 288 -6.17 -11.22 -3.04
C GLY A 288 -7.14 -12.03 -2.19
N LEU A 289 -8.36 -11.53 -2.01
CA LEU A 289 -9.39 -12.24 -1.23
C LEU A 289 -10.68 -12.35 -2.04
N HIS A 290 -11.24 -13.56 -2.12
CA HIS A 290 -12.58 -13.75 -2.68
C HIS A 290 -13.64 -13.52 -1.60
N ILE A 291 -14.09 -12.27 -1.49
CA ILE A 291 -15.09 -11.83 -0.51
C ILE A 291 -15.95 -10.71 -1.14
N PRO A 292 -17.19 -10.48 -0.69
CA PRO A 292 -17.96 -9.30 -1.09
C PRO A 292 -17.24 -8.00 -0.67
N ALA A 293 -16.62 -7.33 -1.64
CA ALA A 293 -15.90 -6.09 -1.45
C ALA A 293 -16.07 -5.15 -2.66
N LYS A 294 -15.51 -3.95 -2.57
CA LYS A 294 -15.48 -2.96 -3.66
C LYS A 294 -14.03 -2.67 -4.04
N GLY A 295 -13.83 -2.06 -5.21
CA GLY A 295 -12.50 -1.65 -5.68
C GLY A 295 -11.88 -2.62 -6.68
N LYS A 296 -10.55 -2.60 -6.77
CA LYS A 296 -9.77 -3.38 -7.73
C LYS A 296 -9.79 -4.87 -7.37
N PHE A 297 -9.86 -5.71 -8.40
CA PHE A 297 -9.79 -7.16 -8.26
C PHE A 297 -9.12 -7.79 -9.47
N LYS A 298 -8.58 -9.01 -9.28
CA LYS A 298 -8.11 -9.86 -10.37
C LYS A 298 -9.11 -11.03 -10.56
N PRO A 299 -9.67 -11.22 -11.77
CA PRO A 299 -10.50 -12.38 -12.05
C PRO A 299 -9.64 -13.64 -12.21
N TYR A 300 -10.09 -14.76 -11.66
CA TYR A 300 -9.42 -16.05 -11.79
C TYR A 300 -10.40 -17.20 -11.54
N LYS A 301 -10.42 -18.19 -12.44
CA LYS A 301 -11.35 -19.35 -12.39
C LYS A 301 -12.81 -18.97 -12.07
N GLY A 302 -13.33 -17.91 -12.69
CA GLY A 302 -14.70 -17.43 -12.47
C GLY A 302 -14.94 -16.65 -11.17
N LYS A 303 -13.93 -16.50 -10.31
CA LYS A 303 -13.99 -15.75 -9.06
C LYS A 303 -13.31 -14.38 -9.18
N ARG A 304 -13.71 -13.45 -8.33
CA ARG A 304 -13.07 -12.14 -8.18
C ARG A 304 -12.26 -12.14 -6.88
N TYR A 305 -10.94 -11.97 -7.01
CA TYR A 305 -10.04 -11.77 -5.87
C TYR A 305 -9.75 -10.27 -5.75
N TYR A 306 -10.36 -9.63 -4.77
CA TYR A 306 -10.12 -8.22 -4.49
C TYR A 306 -8.72 -8.05 -3.91
N VAL A 307 -7.93 -7.18 -4.53
CA VAL A 307 -6.51 -7.03 -4.20
C VAL A 307 -6.33 -6.26 -2.91
N TRP A 308 -5.28 -6.55 -2.16
CA TRP A 308 -5.02 -5.91 -0.87
C TRP A 308 -3.53 -5.67 -0.70
N GLU A 309 -3.13 -4.40 -0.62
CA GLU A 309 -1.78 -4.00 -0.28
C GLU A 309 -1.50 -4.28 1.20
N THR A 310 -0.43 -4.99 1.51
CA THR A 310 -0.14 -5.52 2.85
C THR A 310 1.10 -4.90 3.50
N THR A 311 1.85 -4.07 2.78
CA THR A 311 3.14 -3.53 3.26
C THR A 311 3.04 -2.23 4.02
N SER A 312 1.95 -1.50 3.84
CA SER A 312 1.74 -0.18 4.45
C SER A 312 0.38 -0.11 5.11
N LYS A 313 0.29 0.66 6.20
CA LYS A 313 -0.96 1.00 6.88
C LYS A 313 -1.90 1.77 5.95
N ASN A 314 -3.19 1.79 6.27
CA ASN A 314 -4.21 2.60 5.61
C ASN A 314 -4.59 2.15 4.19
N PHE A 315 -4.24 0.92 3.80
CA PHE A 315 -4.72 0.31 2.56
C PHE A 315 -5.83 -0.70 2.86
N SER A 316 -7.06 -0.31 2.58
CA SER A 316 -8.21 -1.21 2.62
C SER A 316 -8.28 -2.08 1.37
N ILE A 317 -9.04 -3.18 1.46
CA ILE A 317 -9.26 -4.08 0.33
C ILE A 317 -9.74 -3.33 -0.91
N GLY A 318 -9.24 -3.74 -2.08
CA GLY A 318 -9.54 -3.15 -3.37
C GLY A 318 -8.86 -1.82 -3.65
N VAL A 319 -8.09 -1.28 -2.70
CA VAL A 319 -7.30 -0.04 -2.86
C VAL A 319 -5.84 -0.40 -3.08
N LEU A 320 -5.24 0.16 -4.13
CA LEU A 320 -3.81 0.09 -4.39
C LEU A 320 -3.22 1.50 -4.50
N PRO A 321 -1.98 1.72 -4.06
CA PRO A 321 -1.28 2.97 -4.26
C PRO A 321 -1.17 3.31 -5.76
N SER A 322 -1.17 4.60 -6.10
CA SER A 322 -1.31 5.08 -7.49
C SER A 322 -0.21 4.56 -8.42
N ASN A 323 1.02 4.44 -7.93
CA ASN A 323 2.17 3.87 -8.63
C ASN A 323 2.08 2.35 -8.83
N PHE A 324 1.22 1.64 -8.10
CA PHE A 324 1.01 0.18 -8.18
C PHE A 324 -0.37 -0.21 -8.72
N ALA A 325 -1.20 0.77 -9.09
CA ALA A 325 -2.63 0.60 -9.30
C ALA A 325 -3.05 -0.13 -10.60
N ASN A 326 -2.14 -0.36 -11.56
CA ASN A 326 -2.51 -0.99 -12.83
C ASN A 326 -2.60 -2.52 -12.68
N ILE A 327 -3.84 -3.01 -12.58
CA ILE A 327 -4.18 -4.42 -12.35
C ILE A 327 -3.63 -5.39 -13.42
N LYS A 328 -3.28 -4.88 -14.61
CA LYS A 328 -2.74 -5.72 -15.70
C LYS A 328 -1.35 -6.29 -15.39
N HIS A 329 -0.58 -5.62 -14.54
CA HIS A 329 0.76 -6.08 -14.16
C HIS A 329 0.76 -7.11 -13.01
N TRP A 330 -0.40 -7.35 -12.41
CA TRP A 330 -0.55 -8.27 -11.28
C TRP A 330 -1.02 -9.64 -11.76
N ASN A 331 -0.34 -10.70 -11.34
CA ASN A 331 -0.68 -12.08 -11.70
C ASN A 331 -0.90 -12.90 -10.43
N ILE A 332 -1.97 -13.70 -10.40
CA ILE A 332 -2.19 -14.66 -9.32
C ILE A 332 -1.15 -15.77 -9.47
N ILE A 333 -0.38 -15.98 -8.40
CA ILE A 333 0.69 -16.98 -8.33
C ILE A 333 0.23 -18.21 -7.54
N LEU A 334 -0.53 -18.01 -6.47
CA LEU A 334 -1.03 -19.08 -5.62
C LEU A 334 -2.48 -18.79 -5.23
N THR A 335 -3.32 -19.83 -5.23
CA THR A 335 -4.67 -19.85 -4.65
C THR A 335 -4.82 -21.11 -3.80
N ASN A 336 -5.68 -21.09 -2.79
CA ASN A 336 -6.07 -22.29 -2.04
C ASN A 336 -7.25 -23.06 -2.67
N THR A 337 -7.62 -22.72 -3.91
CA THR A 337 -8.76 -23.28 -4.66
C THR A 337 -8.39 -23.77 -6.07
#